data_AF-A0A6J4WXR1-F1
#
_entry.id   AF-A0A6J4WXR1-F1
#
_cell.length_a   1.000
_cell.length_b   1.000
_cell.length_c   1.000
_cell.angle_alpha   90.00
_cell.angle_beta   90.00
_cell.angle_gamma   90.00
#
_symmetry.space_group_name_H-M   'P 1'
#
loop_
_entity.id
_entity.type
_entity.pdbx_description
1 polymer ?
#
loop_
_entity_poly.entity_id
_entity_poly.type
_entity_poly.pdbx_seq_one_letter_code
_entity_poly.pdbx_strand_id
1 'polypeptide(L)'
;MLDVAVAYSRYQFLGEEFLTWLWFVIEKNQSLVKIFDPNFVALEVGNRVVFENRRKESAERITIKGDGASLEEGMLALKKGALVTELNMVYKSAELMWQFTLKGESLNISSLSIPNTGSAESDEDIEGVVLEKIFLYDKALQLLEKLYTHFAKLRVSDTWLSKESPLLRKWIQSS
;
A
#
# COMPACT_ATOMS: atom_id res chain seq x y z
N MET A 1 -21.79 -16.21 13.98
CA MET A 1 -20.47 -15.54 13.96
C MET A 1 -19.63 -16.30 12.96
N LEU A 2 -19.09 -15.65 11.92
CA LEU A 2 -18.19 -16.34 11.00
C LEU A 2 -16.89 -16.64 11.77
N ASP A 3 -16.37 -17.86 11.63
CA ASP A 3 -15.05 -18.19 12.16
C ASP A 3 -13.98 -17.26 11.55
N VAL A 4 -13.02 -16.80 12.36
CA VAL A 4 -12.01 -15.81 11.93
C VAL A 4 -11.13 -16.36 10.81
N ALA A 5 -10.77 -17.66 10.84
CA ALA A 5 -9.99 -18.28 9.77
C ALA A 5 -10.80 -18.39 8.47
N VAL A 6 -12.10 -18.68 8.58
CA VAL A 6 -13.02 -18.69 7.42
C VAL A 6 -13.18 -17.29 6.83
N ALA A 7 -13.33 -16.27 7.68
CA ALA A 7 -13.44 -14.87 7.22
C ALA A 7 -12.15 -14.43 6.53
N TYR A 8 -11.01 -14.75 7.13
CA TYR A 8 -9.69 -14.47 6.58
C TYR A 8 -9.51 -15.08 5.19
N SER A 9 -9.74 -16.39 5.05
CA SER A 9 -9.64 -17.08 3.76
C SER A 9 -10.61 -16.51 2.70
N ARG A 10 -11.82 -16.16 3.12
CA ARG A 10 -12.87 -15.64 2.22
C ARG A 10 -12.62 -14.20 1.77
N TYR A 11 -12.02 -13.37 2.62
CA TYR A 11 -11.92 -11.92 2.39
C TYR A 11 -10.49 -11.40 2.16
N GLN A 12 -9.47 -12.27 2.20
CA GLN A 12 -8.07 -11.91 1.86
C GLN A 12 -7.93 -11.13 0.55
N PHE A 13 -8.77 -11.44 -0.45
CA PHE A 13 -8.75 -10.80 -1.76
C PHE A 13 -8.96 -9.29 -1.67
N LEU A 14 -9.64 -8.78 -0.63
CA LEU A 14 -9.89 -7.34 -0.47
C LEU A 14 -8.60 -6.58 -0.25
N GLY A 15 -7.66 -7.15 0.50
CA GLY A 15 -6.35 -6.53 0.71
C GLY A 15 -5.50 -6.55 -0.55
N GLU A 16 -5.62 -7.58 -1.37
CA GLU A 16 -4.88 -7.71 -2.64
C GLU A 16 -5.46 -6.79 -3.73
N GLU A 17 -6.79 -6.68 -3.80
CA GLU A 17 -7.48 -5.66 -4.61
C GLU A 17 -7.09 -4.26 -4.15
N PHE A 18 -7.01 -4.02 -2.83
CA PHE A 18 -6.56 -2.73 -2.28
C PHE A 18 -5.14 -2.39 -2.71
N LEU A 19 -4.18 -3.32 -2.58
CA LEU A 19 -2.80 -3.07 -3.00
C LEU A 19 -2.68 -2.84 -4.51
N THR A 20 -3.45 -3.59 -5.31
CA THR A 20 -3.48 -3.43 -6.77
C THR A 20 -4.06 -2.07 -7.15
N TRP A 21 -5.14 -1.66 -6.50
CA TRP A 21 -5.73 -0.32 -6.67
C TRP A 21 -4.77 0.78 -6.19
N LEU A 22 -4.06 0.57 -5.08
CA LEU A 22 -3.12 1.55 -4.55
C LEU A 22 -1.95 1.78 -5.50
N TRP A 23 -1.42 0.74 -6.14
CA TRP A 23 -0.42 0.90 -7.19
C TRP A 23 -0.97 1.71 -8.38
N PHE A 24 -2.20 1.42 -8.83
CA PHE A 24 -2.86 2.22 -9.85
C PHE A 24 -2.99 3.71 -9.45
N VAL A 25 -3.38 4.00 -8.20
CA VAL A 25 -3.45 5.37 -7.67
C VAL A 25 -2.07 6.03 -7.66
N ILE A 26 -1.02 5.31 -7.26
CA ILE A 26 0.36 5.79 -7.29
C ILE A 26 0.75 6.24 -8.70
N GLU A 27 0.38 5.49 -9.73
CA GLU A 27 0.76 5.84 -11.11
C GLU A 27 -0.14 6.91 -11.75
N LYS A 28 -1.43 6.93 -11.42
CA LYS A 28 -2.43 7.70 -12.19
C LYS A 28 -3.06 8.84 -11.43
N ASN A 29 -3.10 8.81 -10.10
CA ASN A 29 -3.81 9.81 -9.33
C ASN A 29 -3.32 9.97 -7.87
N GLN A 30 -2.05 10.31 -7.68
CA GLN A 30 -1.54 10.59 -6.32
C GLN A 30 -2.20 11.81 -5.66
N SER A 31 -2.87 12.68 -6.43
CA SER A 31 -3.57 13.83 -5.86
C SER A 31 -4.69 13.44 -4.88
N LEU A 32 -5.23 12.22 -5.00
CA LEU A 32 -6.17 11.63 -4.04
C LEU A 32 -5.57 11.60 -2.62
N VAL A 33 -4.28 11.31 -2.50
CA VAL A 33 -3.60 11.14 -1.21
C VAL A 33 -3.49 12.47 -0.45
N LYS A 34 -3.48 13.61 -1.17
CA LYS A 34 -3.47 14.96 -0.57
C LYS A 34 -4.71 15.26 0.29
N ILE A 35 -5.80 14.53 0.07
CA ILE A 35 -7.02 14.64 0.90
C ILE A 35 -6.77 14.07 2.30
N PHE A 36 -5.87 13.09 2.42
CA PHE A 36 -5.59 12.38 3.68
C PHE A 36 -4.40 12.95 4.45
N ASP A 37 -3.47 13.57 3.72
CA ASP A 37 -2.33 14.32 4.25
C ASP A 37 -2.14 15.64 3.48
N PRO A 38 -2.43 16.80 4.09
CA PRO A 38 -2.25 18.10 3.44
C PRO A 38 -0.80 18.42 3.05
N ASN A 39 0.17 17.82 3.74
CA ASN A 39 1.59 17.99 3.46
C ASN A 39 2.14 16.94 2.48
N PHE A 40 1.27 16.15 1.86
CA PHE A 40 1.65 15.05 0.98
C PHE A 40 2.49 15.55 -0.20
N VAL A 41 3.66 14.93 -0.36
CA VAL A 41 4.57 15.20 -1.48
C VAL A 41 4.44 14.09 -2.52
N ALA A 42 4.64 12.83 -2.11
CA ALA A 42 4.60 11.68 -3.01
C ALA A 42 4.35 10.36 -2.27
N LEU A 43 3.81 9.38 -3.00
CA LEU A 43 3.77 7.98 -2.64
C LEU A 43 4.33 7.21 -3.83
N GLU A 44 5.43 6.51 -3.63
CA GLU A 44 6.16 5.82 -4.69
C GLU A 44 6.17 4.32 -4.42
N VAL A 45 6.16 3.51 -5.48
CA VAL A 45 6.48 2.09 -5.36
C VAL A 45 7.95 1.99 -5.00
N GLY A 46 8.23 1.32 -3.88
CA GLY A 46 9.59 1.09 -3.42
C GLY A 46 10.22 -0.10 -4.11
N ASN A 47 11.16 -0.76 -3.41
CA ASN A 47 12.07 -1.70 -4.03
C ASN A 47 11.57 -3.15 -4.09
N ARG A 48 10.29 -3.39 -3.79
CA ARG A 48 9.70 -4.74 -3.78
C ARG A 48 8.21 -4.70 -4.09
N VAL A 49 7.80 -5.53 -5.05
CA VAL A 49 6.39 -5.83 -5.34
C VAL A 49 6.23 -7.33 -5.52
N VAL A 50 5.15 -7.89 -4.97
CA VAL A 50 4.81 -9.31 -5.10
C VAL A 50 3.43 -9.47 -5.70
N PHE A 51 3.32 -10.38 -6.65
CA PHE A 51 2.08 -10.75 -7.32
C PHE A 51 1.77 -12.21 -7.10
N GLU A 52 0.49 -12.53 -6.91
CA GLU A 52 0.02 -13.92 -6.93
C GLU A 52 -1.22 -14.08 -7.79
N ASN A 53 -1.25 -15.16 -8.57
CA ASN A 53 -2.43 -15.62 -9.28
C ASN A 53 -2.92 -16.93 -8.66
N ARG A 54 -4.02 -16.85 -7.91
CA ARG A 54 -4.64 -18.01 -7.24
C ARG A 54 -5.82 -18.62 -8.01
N ARG A 55 -6.00 -18.24 -9.30
CA ARG A 55 -7.10 -18.79 -10.12
C ARG A 55 -6.87 -20.22 -10.58
N LYS A 56 -5.63 -20.71 -10.50
CA LYS A 56 -5.22 -22.07 -10.87
C LYS A 56 -5.02 -22.91 -9.61
N GLU A 57 -5.02 -24.23 -9.80
CA GLU A 57 -4.79 -25.22 -8.73
C GLU A 57 -3.43 -25.04 -8.04
N SER A 58 -2.43 -24.54 -8.77
CA SER A 58 -1.17 -24.03 -8.23
C SER A 58 -1.12 -22.50 -8.31
N ALA A 59 -0.80 -21.86 -7.18
CA ALA A 59 -0.60 -20.41 -7.14
C ALA A 59 0.70 -20.04 -7.88
N GLU A 60 0.60 -19.16 -8.87
CA GLU A 60 1.76 -18.57 -9.55
C GLU A 60 2.17 -17.30 -8.80
N ARG A 61 3.42 -17.25 -8.30
CA ARG A 61 3.96 -16.11 -7.56
C ARG A 61 5.10 -15.46 -8.32
N ILE A 62 5.04 -14.14 -8.49
CA ILE A 62 6.08 -13.31 -9.08
C ILE A 62 6.54 -12.31 -8.02
N THR A 63 7.85 -12.09 -7.93
CA THR A 63 8.45 -11.14 -7.00
C THR A 63 9.46 -10.30 -7.75
N ILE A 64 9.25 -9.00 -7.76
CA ILE A 64 10.20 -8.02 -8.30
C ILE A 64 10.89 -7.38 -7.11
N LYS A 65 12.22 -7.35 -7.13
CA LYS A 65 13.03 -6.75 -6.08
C LYS A 65 14.24 -6.03 -6.68
N GLY A 66 14.47 -4.81 -6.23
CA GLY A 66 15.60 -3.97 -6.64
C GLY A 66 15.21 -2.52 -6.74
N ASP A 67 16.15 -1.62 -6.43
CA ASP A 67 15.94 -0.19 -6.58
C ASP A 67 15.90 0.16 -8.07
N GLY A 68 14.80 0.77 -8.52
CA GLY A 68 14.59 1.09 -9.94
C GLY A 68 14.38 -0.14 -10.84
N ALA A 69 14.07 -1.31 -10.28
CA ALA A 69 13.71 -2.48 -11.06
C ALA A 69 12.49 -2.18 -11.96
N SER A 70 12.52 -2.69 -13.20
CA SER A 70 11.37 -2.58 -14.09
C SER A 70 10.17 -3.31 -13.49
N LEU A 71 8.98 -2.73 -13.66
CA LEU A 71 7.71 -3.31 -13.21
C LEU A 71 6.94 -3.96 -14.38
N GLU A 72 7.55 -4.10 -15.55
CA GLU A 72 6.95 -4.68 -16.76
C GLU A 72 6.45 -6.11 -16.53
N GLU A 73 7.23 -6.97 -15.86
CA GLU A 73 6.82 -8.32 -15.51
C GLU A 73 5.61 -8.33 -14.56
N GLY A 74 5.52 -7.30 -13.70
CA GLY A 74 4.40 -7.09 -12.79
C GLY A 74 3.14 -6.73 -13.54
N MET A 75 3.22 -5.84 -14.54
CA MET A 75 2.11 -5.52 -15.42
C MET A 75 1.63 -6.75 -16.21
N LEU A 76 2.55 -7.58 -16.70
CA LEU A 76 2.19 -8.84 -17.36
C LEU A 76 1.49 -9.81 -16.38
N ALA A 77 1.92 -9.87 -15.13
CA ALA A 77 1.26 -10.67 -14.09
C ALA A 77 -0.18 -10.20 -13.86
N LEU A 78 -0.40 -8.89 -13.74
CA LEU A 78 -1.74 -8.29 -13.61
C LEU A 78 -2.62 -8.62 -14.83
N LYS A 79 -2.09 -8.55 -16.06
CA LYS A 79 -2.81 -8.94 -17.29
C LYS A 79 -3.27 -10.41 -17.26
N LYS A 80 -2.48 -11.30 -16.65
CA LYS A 80 -2.82 -12.72 -16.45
C LYS A 80 -3.82 -12.95 -15.29
N GLY A 81 -4.23 -11.89 -14.59
CA GLY A 81 -5.18 -11.94 -13.49
C GLY A 81 -4.56 -12.16 -12.12
N ALA A 82 -3.24 -11.97 -11.97
CA ALA A 82 -2.62 -11.86 -10.66
C ALA A 82 -3.05 -10.56 -9.95
N LEU A 83 -2.94 -10.54 -8.63
CA LEU A 83 -3.10 -9.34 -7.81
C LEU A 83 -1.82 -9.07 -7.02
N VAL A 84 -1.63 -7.82 -6.60
CA VAL A 84 -0.53 -7.43 -5.70
C VAL A 84 -0.80 -7.99 -4.30
N THR A 85 0.10 -8.80 -3.77
CA THR A 85 0.01 -9.38 -2.41
C THR A 85 0.94 -8.74 -1.41
N GLU A 86 2.05 -8.14 -1.86
CA GLU A 86 2.95 -7.32 -1.06
C GLU A 86 3.40 -6.10 -1.86
N LEU A 87 3.39 -4.91 -1.25
CA LEU A 87 3.84 -3.67 -1.87
C LEU A 87 4.74 -2.89 -0.92
N ASN A 88 6.01 -2.71 -1.28
CA ASN A 88 6.90 -1.75 -0.63
C ASN A 88 6.58 -0.36 -1.17
N MET A 89 6.52 0.63 -0.29
CA MET A 89 6.17 2.01 -0.62
C MET A 89 7.12 2.98 0.07
N VAL A 90 7.40 4.08 -0.62
CA VAL A 90 8.07 5.26 -0.07
C VAL A 90 7.05 6.39 0.01
N TYR A 91 6.75 6.83 1.22
CA TYR A 91 5.82 7.91 1.51
C TYR A 91 6.60 9.16 1.90
N LYS A 92 6.33 10.28 1.22
CA LYS A 92 6.96 11.58 1.45
C LYS A 92 5.90 12.60 1.85
N SER A 93 6.13 13.30 2.96
CA SER A 93 5.25 14.33 3.50
C SER A 93 6.07 15.47 4.12
N ALA A 94 5.91 16.69 3.61
CA ALA A 94 6.86 17.77 3.81
C ALA A 94 8.31 17.28 3.55
N GLU A 95 9.23 17.52 4.49
CA GLU A 95 10.63 17.07 4.41
C GLU A 95 10.86 15.65 4.97
N LEU A 96 9.79 14.95 5.34
CA LEU A 96 9.87 13.66 6.00
C LEU A 96 9.60 12.51 5.00
N MET A 97 10.35 11.41 5.17
CA MET A 97 10.24 10.21 4.36
C MET A 97 10.06 8.97 5.23
N TRP A 98 9.06 8.16 4.88
CA TRP A 98 8.85 6.82 5.41
C TRP A 98 9.05 5.80 4.30
N GLN A 99 9.54 4.62 4.65
CA GLN A 99 9.54 3.47 3.76
C GLN A 99 9.00 2.25 4.50
N PHE A 100 8.06 1.52 3.91
CA PHE A 100 7.45 0.35 4.55
C PHE A 100 6.85 -0.60 3.53
N THR A 101 6.62 -1.84 3.94
CA THR A 101 5.97 -2.87 3.13
C THR A 101 4.62 -3.23 3.70
N LEU A 102 3.58 -3.18 2.88
CA LEU A 102 2.24 -3.60 3.24
C LEU A 102 1.92 -4.98 2.64
N LYS A 103 1.38 -5.90 3.44
CA LYS A 103 0.89 -7.21 2.99
C LYS A 103 -0.62 -7.19 2.83
N GLY A 104 -1.13 -7.59 1.66
CA GLY A 104 -2.56 -7.50 1.34
C GLY A 104 -3.43 -8.32 2.29
N GLU A 105 -3.14 -9.61 2.43
CA GLU A 105 -3.92 -10.58 3.20
C GLU A 105 -4.25 -10.14 4.65
N SER A 106 -3.34 -9.40 5.29
CA SER A 106 -3.45 -8.99 6.69
C SER A 106 -3.43 -7.48 6.91
N LEU A 107 -3.15 -6.69 5.88
CA LEU A 107 -2.76 -5.27 5.99
C LEU A 107 -1.62 -5.02 6.99
N ASN A 108 -0.82 -6.05 7.27
CA ASN A 108 0.33 -5.91 8.15
C ASN A 108 1.41 -5.06 7.50
N ILE A 109 1.95 -4.15 8.30
CA ILE A 109 3.10 -3.34 7.94
C ILE A 109 4.35 -4.06 8.42
N SER A 110 5.34 -4.14 7.53
CA SER A 110 6.66 -4.65 7.83
C SER A 110 7.72 -3.67 7.35
N SER A 111 8.93 -3.79 7.89
CA SER A 111 10.09 -2.98 7.52
C SER A 111 9.82 -1.46 7.54
N LEU A 112 9.05 -0.97 8.52
CA LEU A 112 8.72 0.45 8.64
C LEU A 112 9.95 1.23 9.11
N SER A 113 10.57 1.93 8.17
CA SER A 113 11.57 2.95 8.41
C SER A 113 10.89 4.30 8.56
N ILE A 114 11.07 4.93 9.70
CA ILE A 114 10.63 6.31 9.98
C ILE A 114 11.73 7.31 9.60
N PRO A 115 11.40 8.60 9.46
CA PRO A 115 12.39 9.67 9.35
C PRO A 115 13.41 9.63 10.50
N ASN A 116 14.62 10.10 10.23
CA ASN A 116 15.66 10.16 11.25
C ASN A 116 15.27 11.20 12.32
N THR A 117 15.08 10.74 13.54
CA THR A 117 14.91 11.60 14.72
C THR A 117 16.28 11.89 15.32
N GLY A 118 16.43 13.04 15.98
CA GLY A 118 17.62 13.30 16.81
C GLY A 118 17.84 12.19 17.85
N SER A 119 19.08 12.09 18.35
CA SER A 119 19.35 11.27 19.54
C SER A 119 19.13 12.14 20.79
N ALA A 120 18.67 11.52 21.88
CA ALA A 120 18.57 12.24 23.15
C ALA A 120 19.98 12.61 23.63
N GLU A 121 20.19 13.87 23.99
CA GLU A 121 21.49 14.38 24.48
C GLU A 121 21.58 14.28 26.02
N SER A 122 20.44 14.18 26.70
CA SER A 122 20.31 13.99 28.14
C SER A 122 19.10 13.10 28.49
N ASP A 123 19.01 12.67 29.75
CA ASP A 123 17.86 11.91 30.25
C ASP A 123 16.54 12.70 30.18
N GLU A 124 16.61 14.04 30.25
CA GLU A 124 15.45 14.94 30.14
C GLU A 124 14.91 14.99 28.70
N ASP A 125 15.77 14.76 27.69
CA ASP A 125 15.38 14.79 26.27
C ASP A 125 14.72 13.48 25.79
N ILE A 126 14.84 12.40 26.58
CA ILE A 126 14.34 11.07 26.21
C ILE A 126 12.84 11.12 25.93
N GLU A 127 12.06 11.81 26.77
CA GLU A 127 10.61 11.92 26.60
C GLU A 127 10.25 12.55 25.25
N GLY A 128 10.93 13.65 24.88
CA GLY A 128 10.72 14.33 23.61
C GLY A 128 10.99 13.43 22.39
N VAL A 129 12.12 12.72 22.40
CA VAL A 129 12.49 11.78 21.33
C VAL A 129 11.49 10.63 21.21
N VAL A 130 10.99 10.11 22.34
CA VAL A 130 9.97 9.05 22.34
C VAL A 130 8.65 9.57 21.75
N LEU A 131 8.20 10.75 22.16
CA LEU A 131 6.98 11.37 21.63
C LEU A 131 7.07 11.65 20.13
N GLU A 132 8.22 12.12 19.65
CA GLU A 132 8.48 12.32 18.22
C GLU A 132 8.35 11.01 17.44
N LYS A 133 8.97 9.93 17.92
CA LYS A 133 8.86 8.61 17.28
C LYS A 133 7.43 8.11 17.24
N ILE A 134 6.68 8.24 18.34
CA ILE A 134 5.26 7.87 18.40
C ILE A 134 4.49 8.62 17.32
N PHE A 135 4.69 9.94 17.21
CA PHE A 135 4.07 10.75 16.16
C PHE A 135 4.43 10.27 14.75
N LEU A 136 5.70 9.94 14.48
CA LEU A 136 6.15 9.46 13.17
C LEU A 136 5.54 8.10 12.80
N TYR A 137 5.42 7.18 13.76
CA TYR A 137 4.74 5.90 13.55
C TYR A 137 3.24 6.11 13.29
N ASP A 138 2.59 6.89 14.15
CA ASP A 138 1.15 7.16 14.07
C ASP A 138 0.79 7.83 12.74
N LYS A 139 1.60 8.77 12.24
CA LYS A 139 1.37 9.43 10.95
C LYS A 139 1.33 8.44 9.78
N ALA A 140 2.20 7.43 9.75
CA ALA A 140 2.19 6.40 8.71
C ALA A 140 0.95 5.49 8.83
N LEU A 141 0.58 5.12 10.05
CA LEU A 141 -0.61 4.30 10.33
C LEU A 141 -1.91 5.01 9.94
N GLN A 142 -2.06 6.28 10.32
CA GLN A 142 -3.23 7.08 9.98
C GLN A 142 -3.41 7.24 8.47
N LEU A 143 -2.32 7.39 7.71
CA LEU A 143 -2.40 7.46 6.25
C LEU A 143 -3.00 6.16 5.68
N LEU A 144 -2.51 5.01 6.15
CA LEU A 144 -2.97 3.70 5.68
C LEU A 144 -4.42 3.43 6.07
N GLU A 145 -4.82 3.78 7.28
CA GLU A 145 -6.21 3.69 7.73
C GLU A 145 -7.13 4.52 6.83
N LYS A 146 -6.77 5.77 6.54
CA LYS A 146 -7.55 6.66 5.67
C LYS A 146 -7.63 6.14 4.24
N LEU A 147 -6.52 5.68 3.67
CA LEU A 147 -6.47 5.09 2.33
C LEU A 147 -7.36 3.84 2.23
N TYR A 148 -7.23 2.93 3.19
CA TYR A 148 -8.02 1.71 3.20
C TYR A 148 -9.51 2.00 3.44
N THR A 149 -9.83 2.91 4.35
CA THR A 149 -11.21 3.34 4.60
C THR A 149 -11.84 3.96 3.35
N HIS A 150 -11.08 4.79 2.63
CA HIS A 150 -11.54 5.36 1.36
C HIS A 150 -11.77 4.26 0.33
N PHE A 151 -10.80 3.36 0.14
CA PHE A 151 -10.92 2.24 -0.77
C PHE A 151 -12.13 1.36 -0.44
N ALA A 152 -12.32 0.98 0.82
CA ALA A 152 -13.42 0.12 1.24
C ALA A 152 -14.78 0.74 0.90
N LYS A 153 -14.94 2.05 1.15
CA LYS A 153 -16.15 2.81 0.77
C LYS A 153 -16.32 2.89 -0.74
N LEU A 154 -15.25 3.17 -1.47
CA LEU A 154 -15.26 3.22 -2.94
C LEU A 154 -15.66 1.86 -3.51
N ARG A 155 -15.07 0.77 -3.02
CA ARG A 155 -15.21 -0.61 -3.49
C ARG A 155 -16.64 -1.16 -3.42
N VAL A 156 -17.42 -0.68 -2.45
CA VAL A 156 -18.84 -1.06 -2.27
C VAL A 156 -19.81 -0.06 -2.91
N SER A 157 -19.31 1.06 -3.45
CA SER A 157 -20.13 2.08 -4.12
C SER A 157 -20.36 1.77 -5.60
N ASP A 158 -21.42 2.35 -6.17
CA ASP A 158 -21.69 2.27 -7.62
C ASP A 158 -20.59 2.93 -8.47
N THR A 159 -19.79 3.84 -7.86
CA THR A 159 -18.65 4.47 -8.52
C THR A 159 -17.56 3.46 -8.87
N TRP A 160 -17.43 2.38 -8.09
CA TRP A 160 -16.47 1.32 -8.41
C TRP A 160 -16.77 0.67 -9.75
N LEU A 161 -18.02 0.24 -9.96
CA LEU A 161 -18.43 -0.45 -11.19
C LEU A 161 -18.50 0.51 -12.38
N SER A 162 -19.03 1.71 -12.17
CA SER A 162 -19.26 2.68 -13.26
C SER A 162 -18.00 3.40 -13.72
N LYS A 163 -17.00 3.59 -12.85
CA LYS A 163 -15.83 4.44 -13.14
C LYS A 163 -14.49 3.80 -12.77
N GLU A 164 -14.30 3.43 -11.49
CA GLU A 164 -12.97 3.06 -11.00
C GLU A 164 -12.45 1.76 -11.62
N SER A 165 -13.28 0.71 -11.65
CA SER A 165 -12.89 -0.59 -12.22
C SER A 165 -12.59 -0.53 -13.72
N PRO A 166 -13.39 0.17 -14.57
CA PRO A 166 -13.00 0.43 -15.96
C PRO A 166 -11.64 1.11 -16.12
N LEU A 167 -11.32 2.12 -15.30
CA LEU A 167 -10.03 2.81 -15.35
C LEU A 167 -8.87 1.89 -14.94
N LEU A 168 -9.04 1.13 -13.86
CA LEU A 168 -8.07 0.15 -13.40
C LEU A 168 -7.80 -0.91 -14.49
N ARG A 169 -8.84 -1.46 -15.12
CA ARG A 169 -8.70 -2.42 -16.21
C ARG A 169 -7.98 -1.82 -17.42
N LYS A 170 -8.33 -0.58 -17.78
CA LYS A 170 -7.68 0.12 -18.89
C LYS A 170 -6.19 0.30 -18.62
N TRP A 171 -5.81 0.70 -17.40
CA TRP A 171 -4.42 0.82 -16.99
C TRP A 171 -3.66 -0.51 -17.12
N ILE A 172 -4.21 -1.61 -16.60
CA ILE A 172 -3.61 -2.94 -16.71
C ILE A 172 -3.37 -3.34 -18.17
N GLN A 173 -4.27 -2.96 -19.08
CA GLN A 173 -4.14 -3.30 -20.50
C GLN A 173 -3.22 -2.34 -21.28
N SER A 174 -3.11 -1.08 -20.85
CA SER A 174 -2.34 -0.05 -21.56
C SER A 174 -0.84 -0.07 -21.26
N SER A 175 -0.46 -0.59 -20.08
CA SER A 175 0.94 -0.72 -19.68
C SER A 175 1.58 -1.97 -20.27
#